data_AF-A0A3A8R7R3-F1
#
_entry.id   AF-A0A3A8R7R3-F1
#
_cell.length_a   1.000
_cell.length_b   1.000
_cell.length_c   1.000
_cell.angle_alpha   90.00
_cell.angle_beta   90.00
_cell.angle_gamma   90.00
#
_symmetry.space_group_name_H-M   'P 1'
#
loop_
_entity.id
_entity.type
_entity.pdbx_description
1 polymer ?
#
loop_
_entity_poly.entity_id
_entity_poly.type
_entity_poly.pdbx_seq_one_letter_code
_entity_poly.pdbx_strand_id
1 'polypeptide(L)' 'MSDEREDTTVYKVVVNHEEQYSIWPADRENALGWKDAGKQGLKAECLEYIKEVWTDMRPLSLRKKMEEDAARNKN' A
#
# COMPACT_ATOMS: atom_id res chain seq x y z
N MET A 1 -8.52 -8.61 -28.84
CA MET A 1 -8.77 -9.46 -27.66
C MET A 1 -7.44 -9.57 -26.95
N SER A 2 -7.29 -8.88 -25.82
CA SER A 2 -6.01 -8.68 -25.15
C SER A 2 -5.74 -9.88 -24.25
N ASP A 3 -4.87 -10.77 -24.72
CA ASP A 3 -4.08 -11.75 -23.97
C ASP A 3 -4.35 -11.82 -22.45
N GLU A 4 -5.46 -12.47 -22.06
CA GLU A 4 -5.78 -12.81 -20.67
C GLU A 4 -4.95 -14.03 -20.25
N ARG A 5 -3.62 -13.92 -20.31
CA ARG A 5 -2.77 -14.90 -19.63
C ARG A 5 -3.12 -14.82 -18.15
N GLU A 6 -3.73 -15.88 -17.61
CA GLU A 6 -3.96 -16.02 -16.18
C GLU A 6 -2.62 -15.82 -15.47
N ASP A 7 -2.46 -14.64 -14.86
CA ASP A 7 -1.28 -14.27 -14.11
C ASP A 7 -1.36 -15.01 -12.77
N THR A 8 -0.91 -16.27 -12.78
CA THR A 8 -0.85 -17.17 -11.62
C THR A 8 0.27 -16.81 -10.64
N THR A 9 0.97 -15.70 -10.90
CA THR A 9 2.02 -15.17 -10.04
C THR A 9 1.44 -14.78 -8.69
N VAL A 10 2.09 -15.26 -7.62
CA VAL A 10 1.73 -14.88 -6.26
C VAL A 10 2.41 -13.57 -5.89
N TYR A 11 1.61 -12.61 -5.46
CA TYR A 11 2.05 -11.31 -4.97
C TYR A 11 1.77 -11.19 -3.48
N LYS A 12 2.53 -10.33 -2.82
CA LYS A 12 2.30 -9.88 -1.45
C LYS A 12 2.10 -8.37 -1.44
N VAL A 13 1.25 -7.91 -0.54
CA VAL A 13 1.00 -6.48 -0.33
C VAL A 13 2.10 -5.94 0.55
N VAL A 14 2.70 -4.84 0.12
CA VAL A 14 3.77 -4.15 0.84
C VAL A 14 3.37 -2.71 1.12
N VAL A 15 3.87 -2.17 2.23
CA VAL A 15 3.63 -0.80 2.67
C VAL A 15 4.95 -0.11 3.00
N ASN A 16 5.08 1.15 2.62
CA ASN A 16 6.25 1.98 2.94
C ASN A 16 6.03 2.85 4.19
N HIS A 17 7.04 3.63 4.57
CA HIS A 17 7.00 4.52 5.73
C HIS A 17 6.02 5.71 5.59
N GLU A 18 5.52 5.99 4.39
CA GLU A 18 4.51 7.03 4.13
C GLU A 18 3.08 6.46 4.05
N GLU A 19 2.88 5.19 4.46
CA GLU A 19 1.60 4.47 4.37
C GLU A 19 1.10 4.28 2.93
N GLN A 20 2.00 4.23 1.95
CA GLN A 20 1.65 3.92 0.57
C GLN A 20 1.70 2.41 0.36
N TYR A 21 0.65 1.86 -0.25
CA TYR A 21 0.50 0.44 -0.49
C TYR A 21 0.86 0.07 -1.93
N SER A 22 1.48 -1.09 -2.12
CA SER A 22 1.78 -1.65 -3.43
C SER A 22 1.78 -3.18 -3.39
N ILE A 23 1.90 -3.82 -4.56
CA ILE A 23 2.08 -5.27 -4.67
C ILE A 23 3.53 -5.56 -5.08
N TRP A 24 4.09 -6.62 -4.51
CA TRP A 24 5.44 -7.10 -4.79
C TRP A 24 5.42 -8.60 -5.04
N PRO A 25 6.26 -9.15 -5.94
CA PRO A 25 6.35 -10.60 -6.12
C PRO A 25 6.70 -11.29 -4.81
N ALA A 26 5.94 -12.33 -4.44
CA ALA A 26 6.11 -12.99 -3.14
C ALA A 26 7.40 -13.83 -3.04
N ASP A 27 7.97 -14.21 -4.18
CA ASP A 27 9.24 -14.92 -4.29
C ASP A 27 10.47 -14.03 -4.02
N ARG A 28 10.28 -12.71 -3.89
CA ARG A 28 11.36 -11.74 -3.72
C ARG A 28 11.35 -11.11 -2.33
N GLU A 29 12.55 -10.82 -1.85
CA GLU A 29 12.74 -9.96 -0.68
C GLU A 29 12.22 -8.55 -0.96
N ASN A 30 11.79 -7.86 0.09
CA ASN A 30 11.28 -6.51 -0.01
C ASN A 30 12.42 -5.51 -0.28
N ALA A 31 12.15 -4.52 -1.11
CA ALA A 31 13.05 -3.39 -1.27
C ALA A 31 13.22 -2.64 0.07
N LEU A 32 14.35 -1.98 0.24
CA LEU A 32 14.65 -1.22 1.46
C LEU A 32 13.55 -0.16 1.72
N GLY A 33 13.03 -0.11 2.94
CA GLY A 33 11.97 0.81 3.33
C GLY A 33 10.54 0.32 3.05
N TRP A 34 10.37 -0.87 2.47
CA TRP A 34 9.08 -1.55 2.33
C TRP A 34 8.95 -2.70 3.33
N LYS A 35 7.73 -2.93 3.80
CA LYS A 35 7.38 -3.99 4.75
C LYS A 35 6.15 -4.74 4.27
N ASP A 36 6.00 -6.01 4.66
CA ASP A 36 4.81 -6.78 4.33
C ASP A 36 3.59 -6.23 5.11
N ALA A 37 2.47 -6.04 4.41
CA ALA A 37 1.21 -5.57 4.98
C ALA A 37 0.31 -6.73 5.49
N GLY A 38 0.76 -7.99 5.35
CA GLY A 38 0.06 -9.17 5.86
C GLY A 38 -0.94 -9.83 4.90
N LYS A 39 -1.04 -9.37 3.64
CA LYS A 39 -1.85 -10.02 2.58
C LYS A 39 -0.94 -10.56 1.48
N GLN A 40 -1.18 -11.80 1.04
CA GLN A 40 -0.55 -12.45 -0.10
C GLN A 40 -1.61 -13.23 -0.89
N GLY A 41 -1.47 -13.31 -2.22
CA GLY A 41 -2.41 -13.99 -3.10
C GLY A 41 -2.18 -13.64 -4.56
N LEU A 42 -3.20 -13.85 -5.38
CA LEU A 42 -3.16 -13.39 -6.78
C LEU A 42 -3.21 -11.86 -6.84
N LYS A 43 -2.79 -11.32 -8.00
CA LYS A 43 -2.79 -9.88 -8.25
C LYS A 43 -4.13 -9.21 -7.92
N ALA A 44 -5.25 -9.83 -8.35
CA ALA A 44 -6.59 -9.30 -8.09
C ALA A 44 -6.89 -9.21 -6.59
N GLU A 45 -6.66 -10.28 -5.83
CA GLU A 45 -6.92 -10.33 -4.39
C GLU A 45 -6.07 -9.31 -3.61
N CYS A 46 -4.81 -9.13 -4.01
CA CYS A 46 -3.93 -8.13 -3.39
C CYS A 46 -4.39 -6.71 -3.70
N LEU A 47 -4.84 -6.42 -4.93
CA LEU A 47 -5.34 -5.11 -5.31
C LEU A 47 -6.68 -4.79 -4.64
N GLU A 48 -7.56 -5.77 -4.47
CA GLU A 48 -8.81 -5.59 -3.71
C GLU A 48 -8.51 -5.22 -2.25
N TYR A 49 -7.62 -5.98 -1.60
CA TYR A 49 -7.18 -5.65 -0.24
C TYR A 49 -6.63 -4.22 -0.14
N ILE A 50 -5.78 -3.80 -1.08
CA ILE A 50 -5.24 -2.42 -1.10
C ILE A 50 -6.37 -1.39 -1.18
N LYS A 51 -7.39 -1.61 -2.01
CA LYS A 51 -8.55 -0.70 -2.10
C LYS A 51 -9.33 -0.61 -0.79
N GLU A 52 -9.43 -1.72 -0.06
CA GLU A 52 -10.12 -1.75 1.24
C GLU A 52 -9.35 -1.03 2.34
N VAL A 53 -8.02 -1.20 2.39
CA VAL A 53 -7.21 -0.63 3.48
C VAL A 53 -6.69 0.79 3.19
N TRP A 54 -6.45 1.13 1.92
CA TRP A 54 -5.92 2.43 1.53
C TRP A 54 -7.05 3.45 1.30
N THR A 55 -7.79 3.73 2.37
CA THR A 55 -8.96 4.63 2.35
C THR A 55 -8.60 6.12 2.33
N ASP A 56 -7.42 6.46 2.84
CA ASP A 56 -6.88 7.82 2.82
C ASP A 56 -5.56 7.84 2.04
N MET A 57 -5.62 8.34 0.80
CA MET A 57 -4.46 8.43 -0.08
C MET A 57 -3.55 9.63 0.22
N ARG A 58 -3.82 10.41 1.27
CA ARG A 58 -2.93 11.50 1.67
C ARG A 58 -1.66 10.91 2.29
N PRO A 59 -0.46 11.37 1.87
CA PRO A 59 0.78 10.94 2.50
C PRO A 59 0.76 11.22 4.00
N LEU A 60 1.32 10.29 4.80
CA LEU A 60 1.41 10.45 6.26
C LEU A 60 2.01 11.80 6.67
N SER A 61 3.03 12.27 5.94
CA SER A 61 3.69 13.55 6.17
C SER A 61 2.74 14.75 6.06
N LEU A 62 1.80 14.70 5.10
CA LEU A 62 0.78 15.75 4.94
C LEU A 62 -0.24 15.69 6.08
N ARG A 63 -0.65 14.48 6.49
CA ARG A 63 -1.59 14.29 7.60
C ARG A 63 -1.02 14.88 8.90
N LYS A 64 0.23 14.55 9.22
CA LYS A 64 0.93 15.09 10.40
C LYS A 64 0.99 16.61 10.39
N LYS A 65 1.36 17.21 9.25
CA LYS A 65 1.43 18.67 9.12
C LYS A 65 0.07 19.35 9.37
N MET A 66 -1.01 18.77 8.85
CA MET A 66 -2.37 19.29 9.08
C MET A 66 -2.82 19.13 10.55
N GLU A 67 -2.45 18.05 11.23
CA GLU A 67 -2.71 17.86 12.67
C GLU A 67 -1.94 18.89 13.51
N GLU A 68 -0.67 19.13 13.19
CA GLU A 68 0.17 20.15 13.85
C GLU A 68 -0.40 21.57 13.65
N ASP A 69 -0.77 21.94 12.42
CA ASP A 69 -1.38 23.23 12.11
C ASP A 69 -2.73 23.43 12.83
N ALA A 70 -3.56 22.38 12.90
CA ALA A 70 -4.84 22.41 13.61
C ALA A 70 -4.66 22.56 15.13
N ALA A 71 -3.63 21.94 15.71
CA ALA A 71 -3.30 22.10 17.13
C ALA A 71 -2.77 23.52 17.41
N ARG A 72 -1.97 24.08 16.50
CA ARG A 72 -1.41 25.44 16.63
C ARG A 72 -2.48 26.53 16.56
N ASN A 73 -3.50 26.36 15.72
CA ASN A 73 -4.54 27.38 15.52
C ASN A 73 -5.63 27.39 16.63
N LYS A 74 -5.54 26.49 17.60
CA LYS A 74 -6.42 26.44 18.79
C LYS A 74 -5.85 27.17 20.01
N ASN A 75 -4.64 27.71 19.92
CA ASN A 75 -3.95 28.47 20.97
C ASN A 75 -3.79 29.94 20.56
#